data_AF-A0A532TN62-F1
#
_entry.id   AF-A0A532TN62-F1
#
_cell.length_a   1.000
_cell.length_b   1.000
_cell.length_c   1.000
_cell.angle_alpha   90.00
_cell.angle_beta   90.00
_cell.angle_gamma   90.00
#
_symmetry.space_group_name_H-M   'P 1'
#
loop_
_entity.id
_entity.type
_entity.pdbx_description
1 polymer ?
#
loop_
_entity_poly.entity_id
_entity_poly.type
_entity_poly.pdbx_seq_one_letter_code
_entity_poly.pdbx_strand_id
1 'polypeptide(L)'
;MVRLIDWDATHDIGKKGIPDINKFLNILSEKYEILLTSEFPIRKKWKNKLYKGKLGDFHHFLFFSAGYIGEAFTTAQEALILGKPSVVINPIKCLLFEQFNSNNELCRKTSNFLEAINILDNLVNLDEKKKEEMAYRCLKNFIDLNQFILKFINS
;
A
#
# COMPACT_ATOMS: atom_id res chain seq x y z
N MET A 1 -5.57 -0.67 4.56
CA MET A 1 -5.77 0.67 3.96
C MET A 1 -5.85 0.54 2.45
N VAL A 2 -6.72 1.33 1.81
CA VAL A 2 -6.89 1.38 0.36
C VAL A 2 -6.59 2.77 -0.16
N ARG A 3 -5.78 2.89 -1.22
CA ARG A 3 -5.56 4.14 -1.94
C ARG A 3 -5.85 3.98 -3.43
N LEU A 4 -6.76 4.80 -3.93
CA LEU A 4 -7.12 4.89 -5.34
C LEU A 4 -6.53 6.16 -5.94
N ILE A 5 -5.86 6.04 -7.09
CA ILE A 5 -5.20 7.17 -7.76
C ILE A 5 -5.99 7.58 -9.00
N ASP A 6 -5.96 8.86 -9.33
CA ASP A 6 -6.57 9.31 -10.58
C ASP A 6 -5.61 9.06 -11.75
N TRP A 7 -6.05 8.23 -12.68
CA TRP A 7 -5.27 7.86 -13.86
C TRP A 7 -5.33 8.92 -14.96
N ASP A 8 -6.25 9.89 -14.86
CA ASP A 8 -6.37 11.00 -15.83
C ASP A 8 -5.18 11.99 -15.74
N ALA A 9 -4.41 11.97 -14.65
CA ALA A 9 -3.31 12.90 -14.41
C ALA A 9 -1.94 12.45 -14.98
N THR A 10 -1.85 11.27 -15.59
CA THR A 10 -0.59 10.72 -16.14
C THR A 10 -0.71 10.39 -17.62
N HIS A 11 0.37 10.66 -18.39
CA HIS A 11 0.54 10.50 -19.85
C HIS A 11 0.25 9.10 -20.46
N ASP A 12 -0.42 8.19 -19.76
CA ASP A 12 -0.67 6.81 -20.19
C ASP A 12 -2.07 6.66 -20.83
N ILE A 13 -2.16 7.07 -22.10
CA ILE A 13 -3.30 6.75 -22.97
C ILE A 13 -3.45 5.22 -23.03
N GLY A 14 -4.51 4.69 -22.41
CA GLY A 14 -4.93 3.29 -22.55
C GLY A 14 -4.59 2.33 -21.39
N LYS A 15 -3.94 2.80 -20.31
CA LYS A 15 -3.75 1.97 -19.09
C LYS A 15 -4.73 2.37 -18.00
N LYS A 16 -5.35 1.38 -17.38
CA LYS A 16 -6.26 1.55 -16.24
C LYS A 16 -5.76 0.70 -15.09
N GLY A 17 -5.84 1.22 -13.87
CA GLY A 17 -5.61 0.43 -12.67
C GLY A 17 -6.82 -0.46 -12.37
N ILE A 18 -7.48 -0.29 -11.23
CA ILE A 18 -8.58 -1.17 -10.82
C ILE A 18 -9.82 -0.93 -11.72
N PRO A 19 -10.24 -1.89 -12.56
CA PRO A 19 -11.30 -1.66 -13.55
C PRO A 19 -12.70 -1.57 -12.92
N ASP A 20 -12.95 -2.31 -11.83
CA ASP A 20 -14.19 -2.25 -11.06
C ASP A 20 -13.90 -2.05 -9.58
N ILE A 21 -13.74 -0.79 -9.20
CA ILE A 21 -13.49 -0.36 -7.83
C ILE A 21 -14.61 -0.82 -6.88
N ASN A 22 -15.86 -0.90 -7.34
CA ASN A 22 -16.97 -1.29 -6.47
C ASN A 22 -16.93 -2.76 -6.15
N LYS A 23 -16.66 -3.61 -7.14
CA LYS A 23 -16.45 -5.04 -6.93
C LYS A 23 -15.23 -5.28 -6.05
N PHE A 24 -14.12 -4.60 -6.34
CA PHE A 24 -12.91 -4.66 -5.53
C PHE A 24 -13.17 -4.32 -4.05
N LEU A 25 -13.78 -3.16 -3.78
CA LEU A 25 -14.07 -2.73 -2.42
C LEU A 25 -15.11 -3.62 -1.72
N ASN A 26 -16.11 -4.14 -2.46
CA ASN A 26 -17.09 -5.09 -1.90
C ASN A 26 -16.38 -6.35 -1.39
N ILE A 27 -15.58 -7.01 -2.23
CA ILE A 27 -14.86 -8.24 -1.85
C ILE A 27 -13.92 -7.97 -0.67
N LEU A 28 -13.22 -6.83 -0.69
CA LEU A 28 -12.31 -6.47 0.39
C LEU A 28 -13.07 -6.20 1.71
N SER A 29 -14.26 -5.59 1.64
CA SER A 29 -15.07 -5.24 2.81
C SER A 29 -15.67 -6.43 3.54
N GLU A 30 -15.75 -7.59 2.88
CA GLU A 30 -16.16 -8.86 3.50
C GLU A 30 -15.08 -9.41 4.44
N LYS A 31 -13.81 -9.00 4.25
CA LYS A 31 -12.65 -9.52 4.97
C LYS A 31 -12.02 -8.52 5.92
N TYR A 32 -12.07 -7.22 5.57
CA TYR A 32 -11.35 -6.17 6.29
C TYR A 32 -12.21 -4.93 6.52
N GLU A 33 -11.91 -4.24 7.61
CA GLU A 33 -12.32 -2.85 7.74
C GLU A 33 -11.51 -1.96 6.78
N ILE A 34 -12.22 -1.25 5.91
CA ILE A 34 -11.60 -0.41 4.88
C ILE A 34 -11.43 1.01 5.39
N LEU A 35 -10.19 1.47 5.44
CA LEU A 35 -9.85 2.89 5.41
C LEU A 35 -9.44 3.28 3.98
N LEU A 36 -10.18 4.18 3.35
CA LEU A 36 -10.07 4.50 1.93
C LEU A 36 -9.56 5.93 1.70
N THR A 37 -8.61 6.11 0.80
CA THR A 37 -8.29 7.39 0.16
C THR A 37 -8.52 7.29 -1.34
N SER A 38 -8.97 8.39 -1.96
CA SER A 38 -9.24 8.42 -3.39
C SER A 38 -8.99 9.82 -3.93
N GLU A 39 -8.32 9.89 -5.08
CA GLU A 39 -8.05 11.14 -5.81
C GLU A 39 -9.22 11.57 -6.72
N PHE A 40 -10.26 10.75 -6.82
CA PHE A 40 -11.47 11.01 -7.62
C PHE A 40 -12.77 10.73 -6.83
N PRO A 41 -13.93 11.21 -7.30
CA PRO A 41 -15.19 10.96 -6.62
C PRO A 41 -15.57 9.47 -6.59
N ILE A 42 -15.89 8.95 -5.40
CA ILE A 42 -16.37 7.58 -5.20
C ILE A 42 -17.88 7.52 -4.95
N ARG A 43 -18.48 6.34 -5.17
CA ARG A 43 -19.92 6.11 -4.92
C ARG A 43 -20.29 6.41 -3.47
N LYS A 44 -21.51 6.94 -3.26
CA LYS A 44 -22.04 7.36 -1.95
C LYS A 44 -21.89 6.30 -0.85
N LYS A 45 -22.05 5.02 -1.20
CA LYS A 45 -21.93 3.89 -0.24
C LYS A 45 -20.55 3.75 0.41
N TRP A 46 -19.49 4.31 -0.20
CA TRP A 46 -18.13 4.24 0.32
C TRP A 46 -17.67 5.52 1.03
N LYS A 47 -18.49 6.58 1.03
CA LYS A 47 -18.11 7.87 1.63
C LYS A 47 -17.86 7.81 3.13
N ASN A 48 -18.45 6.84 3.83
CA ASN A 48 -18.20 6.58 5.24
C ASN A 48 -16.84 5.90 5.50
N LYS A 49 -16.27 5.23 4.50
CA LYS A 49 -14.94 4.60 4.57
C LYS A 49 -13.81 5.55 4.16
N LEU A 50 -14.15 6.73 3.61
CA LEU A 50 -13.16 7.75 3.27
C LEU A 50 -12.43 8.23 4.51
N TYR A 51 -11.11 8.29 4.41
CA TYR A 51 -10.25 8.99 5.34
C TYR A 51 -10.60 10.47 5.36
N LYS A 52 -10.85 11.00 6.57
CA LYS A 52 -11.21 12.41 6.81
C LYS A 52 -10.17 13.16 7.67
N GLY A 53 -9.08 12.49 8.05
CA GLY A 53 -8.03 13.09 8.86
C GLY A 53 -7.12 14.02 8.05
N LYS A 54 -6.16 14.64 8.72
CA LYS A 54 -5.16 15.50 8.06
C LYS A 54 -4.17 14.63 7.28
N LEU A 55 -3.60 15.19 6.21
CA LEU A 55 -2.61 14.49 5.38
C LEU A 55 -1.38 14.06 6.22
N GLY A 56 -0.98 14.87 7.20
CA GLY A 56 0.13 14.55 8.10
C GLY A 56 -0.08 13.31 8.98
N ASP A 57 -1.33 12.93 9.25
CA ASP A 57 -1.64 11.72 10.05
C ASP A 57 -1.73 10.46 9.17
N PHE A 58 -1.65 10.58 7.84
CA PHE A 58 -1.82 9.46 6.91
C PHE A 58 -0.88 8.28 7.22
N HIS A 59 0.39 8.56 7.52
CA HIS A 59 1.36 7.52 7.87
C HIS A 59 1.04 6.85 9.20
N HIS A 60 0.45 7.56 10.17
CA HIS A 60 -0.03 6.95 11.41
C HIS A 60 -1.14 5.94 11.13
N PHE A 61 -2.11 6.29 10.29
CA PHE A 61 -3.18 5.35 9.94
C PHE A 61 -2.68 4.15 9.14
N LEU A 62 -1.69 4.36 8.27
CA LEU A 62 -1.02 3.27 7.56
C LEU A 62 -0.31 2.33 8.54
N PHE A 63 0.37 2.88 9.55
CA PHE A 63 1.04 2.13 10.61
C PHE A 63 0.08 1.31 11.49
N PHE A 64 -1.13 1.79 11.76
CA PHE A 64 -2.12 1.00 12.51
C PHE A 64 -2.92 0.03 11.64
N SER A 65 -2.73 0.05 10.32
CA SER A 65 -3.44 -0.87 9.43
C SER A 65 -2.81 -2.27 9.41
N ALA A 66 -3.62 -3.28 9.11
CA ALA A 66 -3.13 -4.64 8.87
C ALA A 66 -2.24 -4.75 7.62
N GLY A 67 -2.42 -3.83 6.66
CA GLY A 67 -1.69 -3.79 5.41
C GLY A 67 -2.29 -2.78 4.42
N TYR A 68 -1.61 -2.61 3.30
CA TYR A 68 -1.98 -1.70 2.22
C TYR A 68 -2.34 -2.47 0.95
N ILE A 69 -3.37 -2.01 0.25
CA ILE A 69 -3.68 -2.46 -1.11
C ILE A 69 -4.21 -1.30 -1.94
N GLY A 70 -3.60 -1.03 -3.09
CA GLY A 70 -3.97 0.14 -3.88
C GLY A 70 -3.06 0.37 -5.06
N GLU A 71 -3.21 1.51 -5.73
CA GLU A 71 -2.58 1.75 -7.03
C GLU A 71 -1.26 2.54 -6.92
N ALA A 72 -1.01 3.18 -5.77
CA ALA A 72 0.13 4.05 -5.53
C ALA A 72 1.38 3.27 -5.10
N PHE A 73 2.47 3.39 -5.88
CA PHE A 73 3.78 2.81 -5.56
C PHE A 73 4.40 3.39 -4.28
N THR A 74 4.35 4.72 -4.11
CA THR A 74 4.95 5.40 -2.96
C THR A 74 4.35 4.94 -1.64
N THR A 75 3.02 4.86 -1.56
CA THR A 75 2.33 4.40 -0.34
C THR A 75 2.63 2.93 -0.04
N ALA A 76 2.82 2.08 -1.06
CA ALA A 76 3.23 0.70 -0.82
C ALA A 76 4.65 0.58 -0.24
N GLN A 77 5.56 1.46 -0.67
CA GLN A 77 6.91 1.55 -0.10
C GLN A 77 6.89 2.11 1.33
N GLU A 78 6.06 3.11 1.61
CA GLU A 78 5.86 3.60 2.98
C GLU A 78 5.33 2.50 3.90
N ALA A 79 4.33 1.74 3.44
CA ALA A 79 3.81 0.58 4.18
C ALA A 79 4.92 -0.43 4.48
N LEU A 80 5.77 -0.70 3.49
CA LEU A 80 6.89 -1.61 3.64
C LEU A 80 7.91 -1.13 4.68
N ILE A 81 8.26 0.17 4.66
CA ILE A 81 9.15 0.79 5.65
C ILE A 81 8.58 0.65 7.07
N LEU A 82 7.25 0.74 7.20
CA LEU A 82 6.53 0.54 8.46
C LEU A 82 6.34 -0.94 8.83
N GLY A 83 6.94 -1.87 8.08
CA GLY A 83 6.81 -3.32 8.31
C GLY A 83 5.43 -3.89 7.99
N LYS A 84 4.61 -3.17 7.20
CA LYS A 84 3.26 -3.58 6.84
C LYS A 84 3.23 -4.28 5.48
N PRO A 85 2.48 -5.40 5.36
CA PRO A 85 2.12 -5.99 4.07
C PRO A 85 1.59 -4.95 3.10
N SER A 86 2.04 -4.97 1.85
CA SER A 86 1.55 -4.07 0.82
C SER A 86 1.42 -4.74 -0.54
N VAL A 87 0.34 -4.41 -1.26
CA VAL A 87 0.11 -4.90 -2.62
C VAL A 87 -0.28 -3.75 -3.54
N VAL A 88 0.52 -3.54 -4.59
CA VAL A 88 0.25 -2.56 -5.63
C VAL A 88 -0.54 -3.19 -6.77
N ILE A 89 -1.66 -2.58 -7.13
CA ILE A 89 -2.44 -2.93 -8.32
C ILE A 89 -2.13 -1.91 -9.41
N ASN A 90 -1.15 -2.20 -10.26
CA ASN A 90 -0.71 -1.24 -11.27
C ASN A 90 -0.04 -1.94 -12.47
N PRO A 91 -0.54 -1.77 -13.71
CA PRO A 91 0.08 -2.36 -14.90
C PRO A 91 1.38 -1.66 -15.35
N ILE A 92 1.67 -0.46 -14.85
CA ILE A 92 2.86 0.31 -15.25
C ILE A 92 4.10 -0.31 -14.60
N LYS A 93 5.17 -0.48 -15.40
CA LYS A 93 6.49 -0.80 -14.88
C LYS A 93 7.10 0.43 -14.22
N CYS A 94 7.42 0.33 -12.93
CA CYS A 94 8.10 1.39 -12.18
C CYS A 94 9.48 0.88 -11.77
N LEU A 95 10.53 1.29 -12.48
CA LEU A 95 11.88 0.74 -12.28
C LEU A 95 12.37 0.90 -10.83
N LEU A 96 12.10 2.06 -10.23
CA LEU A 96 12.43 2.33 -8.84
C LEU A 96 11.73 1.35 -7.91
N PHE A 97 10.43 1.11 -8.12
CA PHE A 97 9.69 0.13 -7.33
C PHE A 97 10.25 -1.29 -7.48
N GLU A 98 10.58 -1.72 -8.69
CA GLU A 98 11.15 -3.06 -8.93
C GLU A 98 12.54 -3.19 -8.28
N GLN A 99 13.37 -2.14 -8.33
CA GLN A 99 14.69 -2.14 -7.67
C GLN A 99 14.57 -2.25 -6.16
N PHE A 100 13.68 -1.46 -5.55
CA PHE A 100 13.42 -1.48 -4.11
C PHE A 100 12.84 -2.83 -3.65
N ASN A 101 11.99 -3.48 -4.46
CA ASN A 101 11.32 -4.72 -4.09
C ASN A 101 12.01 -6.00 -4.61
N SER A 102 13.15 -5.88 -5.29
CA SER A 102 13.85 -7.00 -5.91
C SER A 102 14.16 -8.17 -4.97
N ASN A 103 14.29 -7.89 -3.66
CA ASN A 103 14.58 -8.88 -2.62
C ASN A 103 13.46 -8.98 -1.56
N ASN A 104 12.27 -8.41 -1.80
CA ASN A 104 11.22 -8.28 -0.81
C ASN A 104 9.90 -8.89 -1.26
N GLU A 105 9.35 -9.80 -0.45
CA GLU A 105 8.06 -10.44 -0.72
C GLU A 105 6.89 -9.81 0.06
N LEU A 106 7.16 -8.88 1.00
CA LEU A 106 6.16 -8.19 1.83
C LEU A 106 5.45 -7.06 1.07
N CYS A 107 6.09 -6.53 0.05
CA CYS A 107 5.53 -5.55 -0.87
C CYS A 107 5.49 -6.13 -2.29
N ARG A 108 4.29 -6.45 -2.76
CA ARG A 108 4.07 -7.11 -4.06
C ARG A 108 3.35 -6.20 -5.03
N LYS A 109 3.38 -6.59 -6.30
CA LYS A 109 2.69 -5.89 -7.37
C LYS A 109 2.02 -6.89 -8.30
N THR A 110 0.82 -6.56 -8.75
CA THR A 110 0.10 -7.26 -9.80
C THR A 110 -0.76 -6.24 -10.57
N SER A 111 -1.29 -6.62 -11.73
CA SER A 111 -2.33 -5.87 -12.43
C SER A 111 -3.73 -6.42 -12.17
N ASN A 112 -3.85 -7.55 -11.45
CA ASN A 112 -5.11 -8.21 -11.17
C ASN A 112 -5.55 -8.00 -9.72
N PHE A 113 -6.70 -7.33 -9.52
CA PHE A 113 -7.17 -7.03 -8.17
C PHE A 113 -7.60 -8.26 -7.36
N LEU A 114 -8.04 -9.35 -7.98
CA LEU A 114 -8.39 -10.60 -7.27
C LEU A 114 -7.13 -11.29 -6.76
N GLU A 115 -6.11 -11.35 -7.61
CA GLU A 115 -4.78 -11.82 -7.22
C GLU A 115 -4.22 -10.96 -6.10
N ALA A 116 -4.36 -9.64 -6.20
CA ALA A 116 -3.87 -8.71 -5.19
C ALA A 116 -4.50 -8.95 -3.81
N ILE A 117 -5.82 -9.23 -3.77
CA ILE A 117 -6.51 -9.58 -2.52
C ILE A 117 -5.96 -10.89 -1.95
N ASN A 118 -5.77 -11.91 -2.77
CA ASN A 118 -5.21 -13.19 -2.30
C ASN A 118 -3.78 -13.04 -1.79
N ILE A 119 -2.95 -12.23 -2.48
CA ILE A 119 -1.59 -11.93 -2.03
C ILE A 119 -1.64 -11.20 -0.68
N LEU A 120 -2.48 -10.18 -0.55
CA LEU A 120 -2.62 -9.43 0.70
C LEU A 120 -3.05 -10.36 1.84
N ASP A 121 -4.06 -11.22 1.62
CA ASP A 121 -4.53 -12.17 2.63
C ASP A 121 -3.40 -13.08 3.11
N ASN A 122 -2.60 -13.61 2.19
CA ASN A 122 -1.46 -14.45 2.55
C ASN A 122 -0.45 -13.68 3.40
N LEU A 123 -0.13 -12.44 3.02
CA LEU A 123 0.86 -11.62 3.73
C LEU A 123 0.37 -11.14 5.10
N VAL A 124 -0.91 -10.76 5.22
CA VAL A 124 -1.51 -10.31 6.49
C VAL A 124 -1.56 -11.45 7.50
N ASN A 125 -1.80 -12.69 7.05
CA ASN A 125 -1.84 -13.87 7.91
C ASN A 125 -0.46 -14.48 8.22
N LEU A 126 0.63 -13.90 7.72
CA LEU A 126 1.98 -14.30 8.14
C LEU A 126 2.20 -13.97 9.62
N ASP A 127 3.04 -14.77 10.25
CA ASP A 127 3.57 -14.47 11.58
C ASP A 127 4.33 -13.14 11.58
N GLU A 128 4.21 -12.36 12.65
CA GLU A 128 4.81 -11.03 12.75
C GLU A 128 6.33 -11.08 12.61
N LYS A 129 7.01 -12.10 13.16
CA LYS A 129 8.47 -12.24 13.02
C LYS A 129 8.85 -12.44 11.56
N LYS A 130 8.07 -13.19 10.79
CA LYS A 130 8.31 -13.35 9.35
C LYS A 130 8.13 -12.04 8.60
N LYS A 131 7.10 -11.25 8.93
CA LYS A 131 6.90 -9.92 8.32
C LYS A 131 8.08 -9.00 8.64
N GLU A 132 8.54 -8.97 9.88
CA GLU A 132 9.71 -8.21 10.32
C GLU A 132 10.97 -8.62 9.58
N GLU A 133 11.25 -9.93 9.46
CA GLU A 133 12.39 -10.45 8.71
C GLU A 133 12.35 -10.03 7.23
N MET A 134 11.16 -10.10 6.60
CA MET A 134 10.97 -9.70 5.21
C MET A 134 11.15 -8.19 5.02
N ALA A 135 10.64 -7.37 5.94
CA ALA A 135 10.85 -5.93 5.92
C ALA A 135 12.34 -5.58 6.12
N TYR A 136 13.01 -6.22 7.07
CA TYR A 136 14.42 -6.00 7.37
C TYR A 136 15.34 -6.32 6.19
N ARG A 137 15.07 -7.39 5.43
CA ARG A 137 15.87 -7.73 4.23
C ARG A 137 15.91 -6.60 3.21
N CYS A 138 14.81 -5.86 3.06
CA CYS A 138 14.78 -4.69 2.20
C CYS A 138 15.50 -3.50 2.83
N LEU A 139 15.26 -3.24 4.11
CA LEU A 139 15.83 -2.08 4.81
C LEU A 139 17.35 -2.22 5.07
N LYS A 140 17.92 -3.42 5.04
CA LYS A 140 19.35 -3.66 5.26
C LYS A 140 20.27 -2.85 4.32
N ASN A 141 19.76 -2.48 3.14
CA ASN A 141 20.49 -1.68 2.16
C ASN A 141 20.25 -0.16 2.32
N PHE A 142 19.40 0.24 3.27
CA PHE A 142 19.02 1.63 3.51
C PHE A 142 19.49 2.09 4.90
N ILE A 143 19.66 3.40 5.04
CA ILE A 143 19.92 4.01 6.35
C ILE A 143 18.68 3.77 7.20
N ASP A 144 18.88 3.22 8.40
CA ASP A 144 17.81 3.06 9.38
C ASP A 144 17.28 4.44 9.76
N LEU A 145 16.08 4.76 9.25
CA LEU A 145 15.42 6.05 9.47
C LEU A 145 15.11 6.26 10.95
N ASN A 146 14.82 5.20 11.72
CA ASN A 146 14.61 5.32 13.16
C ASN A 146 15.92 5.65 13.87
N GLN A 147 17.04 5.01 13.51
CA GLN A 147 18.35 5.44 14.02
C GLN A 147 18.70 6.87 13.60
N PHE A 148 18.37 7.27 12.37
CA PHE A 148 18.63 8.62 11.88
C PHE A 148 17.80 9.66 12.64
N ILE A 149 16.49 9.42 12.80
CA ILE A 149 15.58 10.30 13.55
C ILE A 149 15.98 10.33 15.04
N LEU A 150 16.32 9.18 15.65
CA LEU A 150 16.81 9.14 17.03
C LEU A 150 18.14 9.89 17.19
N LYS A 151 19.06 9.80 16.22
CA LYS A 151 20.30 10.60 16.22
C LYS A 151 20.02 12.08 16.07
N PHE A 152 19.03 12.47 15.25
CA PHE A 152 18.67 13.85 14.99
C PHE A 152 17.88 14.52 16.14
N ILE A 153 17.05 13.75 16.86
CA ILE A 153 16.33 14.24 18.05
C ILE A 153 17.28 14.37 19.25
N ASN A 154 18.30 13.51 19.35
CA ASN A 154 19.27 13.51 20.45
C ASN A 154 20.55 14.32 20.17
N SER A 155 20.61 15.08 19.06
CA SER A 155 21.71 15.98 18.67
C SER A 155 21.32 17.44 18.82
#